data_AF-A0AB72ZV58-F1
#
_entry.id   AF-A0AB72ZV58-F1
#
_cell.length_a   1.000
_cell.length_b   1.000
_cell.length_c   1.000
_cell.angle_alpha   90.00
_cell.angle_beta   90.00
_cell.angle_gamma   90.00
#
_symmetry.space_group_name_H-M   'P 1'
#
loop_
_entity.id
_entity.type
_entity.pdbx_description
1 polymer ?
#
loop_
_entity_poly.entity_id
_entity_poly.type
_entity_poly.pdbx_seq_one_letter_code
_entity_poly.pdbx_strand_id
1 'polypeptide(L)' 'MDLDKLKDYRALRNAILRLLPYLDSGITELIMNKEKEIWLYKLNGVREKVFDENLDKAFILGFGEQLASFRDLFF' A
#
# COMPACT_ATOMS: atom_id res chain seq x y z
N MET A 1 13.18 2.30 -4.61
CA MET A 1 12.82 2.13 -3.18
C MET A 1 13.70 1.06 -2.59
N ASP A 2 14.40 1.35 -1.50
CA ASP A 2 15.21 0.36 -0.77
C ASP A 2 14.31 -0.42 0.21
N LEU A 3 14.16 -1.73 -0.03
CA LEU A 3 13.34 -2.63 0.78
C LEU A 3 14.17 -3.46 1.77
N ASP A 4 15.49 -3.26 1.85
CA ASP A 4 16.35 -4.04 2.76
C ASP A 4 16.04 -3.75 4.23
N LYS A 5 15.49 -2.56 4.52
CA LYS A 5 14.94 -2.20 5.83
C LYS A 5 13.77 -3.09 6.28
N LEU A 6 13.18 -3.85 5.36
CA LEU A 6 12.07 -4.77 5.60
C LEU A 6 12.49 -6.24 5.53
N LYS A 7 13.80 -6.55 5.56
CA LYS A 7 14.33 -7.92 5.45
C LYS A 7 13.70 -8.89 6.47
N ASP A 8 13.43 -8.39 7.68
CA ASP A 8 12.84 -9.16 8.79
C ASP A 8 11.30 -9.07 8.79
N TYR A 9 10.72 -8.15 8.00
CA TYR A 9 9.27 -7.92 7.89
C TYR A 9 8.75 -8.42 6.54
N ARG A 10 8.87 -9.74 6.30
CA ARG A 10 8.54 -10.37 5.00
C ARG A 10 7.11 -10.07 4.54
N ALA A 11 6.14 -10.10 5.44
CA ALA A 11 4.74 -9.82 5.11
C ALA A 11 4.55 -8.35 4.68
N LEU A 12 5.12 -7.39 5.42
CA LEU A 12 5.10 -5.98 5.04
C LEU A 12 5.79 -5.74 3.69
N ARG A 13 6.95 -6.36 3.47
CA ARG A 13 7.68 -6.29 2.20
C ARG A 13 6.81 -6.78 1.04
N ASN A 14 6.16 -7.93 1.18
CA ASN A 14 5.28 -8.48 0.15
C ASN A 14 4.07 -7.60 -0.12
N ALA A 15 3.49 -6.99 0.92
CA ALA A 15 2.39 -6.04 0.75
C ALA A 15 2.81 -4.79 -0.04
N ILE A 16 3.98 -4.22 0.26
CA ILE A 16 4.53 -3.08 -0.49
C ILE A 16 4.85 -3.47 -1.93
N LEU A 17 5.42 -4.66 -2.16
CA LEU A 17 5.66 -5.16 -3.53
C LEU A 17 4.37 -5.26 -4.34
N ARG A 18 3.24 -5.62 -3.72
CA ARG A 18 1.92 -5.64 -4.38
C ARG A 18 1.42 -4.24 -4.74
N LEU A 19 1.81 -3.22 -3.98
CA LEU A 19 1.43 -1.83 -4.24
C LEU A 19 2.36 -1.13 -5.25
N LEU A 20 3.53 -1.70 -5.57
CA LEU A 20 4.50 -1.09 -6.49
C LEU A 20 3.92 -0.62 -7.84
N PRO A 21 3.01 -1.36 -8.52
CA PRO A 21 2.43 -0.91 -9.79
C PRO A 21 1.68 0.42 -9.68
N TYR A 22 1.24 0.78 -8.47
CA TYR A 22 0.51 2.01 -8.17
C TYR A 22 1.41 3.12 -7.62
N LEU A 23 2.68 2.83 -7.34
CA LEU A 23 3.68 3.77 -6.83
C LEU A 23 4.66 4.21 -7.93
N ASP A 24 4.23 4.11 -9.19
CA ASP A 24 5.02 4.49 -10.35
C ASP A 24 5.26 6.01 -10.41
N SER A 25 6.25 6.41 -11.21
CA SER A 25 6.60 7.80 -11.42
C SER A 25 5.39 8.62 -11.89
N GLY A 26 5.11 9.72 -11.18
CA GLY A 26 3.98 10.60 -11.47
C GLY A 26 2.81 10.49 -10.51
N ILE A 27 2.79 9.47 -9.64
CA ILE A 27 1.86 9.39 -8.50
C ILE A 27 2.45 10.12 -7.30
N THR A 28 1.66 11.00 -6.69
CA THR A 28 2.01 11.73 -5.46
C THR A 28 1.42 11.09 -4.22
N GLU A 29 0.21 10.53 -4.33
CA GLU A 29 -0.49 9.89 -3.22
C GLU A 29 -1.25 8.65 -3.71
N LEU A 30 -1.24 7.62 -2.87
CA LEU A 30 -2.05 6.42 -3.00
C LEU A 30 -2.93 6.31 -1.76
N ILE A 31 -4.25 6.24 -1.97
CA ILE A 31 -5.22 6.12 -0.88
C ILE A 31 -6.06 4.85 -1.08
N MET A 32 -6.14 4.03 -0.04
CA MET A 32 -6.91 2.79 0.00
C MET A 32 -7.72 2.73 1.29
N ASN A 33 -8.92 3.32 1.27
CA ASN A 33 -9.82 3.40 2.44
C ASN A 33 -10.98 2.40 2.37
N LYS A 34 -11.17 1.78 1.20
CA LYS A 34 -12.23 0.80 0.96
C LYS A 34 -11.61 -0.38 0.24
N GLU A 35 -12.09 -1.58 0.57
CA GLU A 35 -11.66 -2.80 -0.11
C GLU A 35 -11.81 -2.66 -1.63
N LYS A 36 -10.80 -3.16 -2.34
CA LYS A 36 -10.69 -3.19 -3.79
C LYS A 36 -10.59 -1.83 -4.46
N GLU A 37 -10.64 -0.74 -3.71
CA GLU A 37 -10.68 0.62 -4.24
C GLU A 37 -9.38 1.38 -3.90
N ILE A 38 -8.69 1.83 -4.94
CA ILE A 38 -7.51 2.68 -4.83
C ILE A 38 -7.78 4.02 -5.51
N TRP A 39 -7.37 5.10 -4.85
CA TRP A 39 -7.25 6.41 -5.46
C TRP A 39 -5.80 6.79 -5.65
N LEU A 40 -5.44 7.14 -6.89
CA LEU A 40 -4.12 7.60 -7.29
C LEU A 40 -4.19 9.09 -7.61
N TYR A 41 -3.43 9.88 -6.88
CA TYR A 41 -3.28 11.30 -7.12
C TYR A 41 -2.01 11.52 -7.93
N LYS A 42 -2.11 12.28 -9.01
CA LYS A 42 -1.01 12.50 -9.95
C LYS A 42 -0.45 13.91 -9.84
N LEU A 43 0.82 14.09 -10.22
CA LEU A 43 1.50 15.40 -10.24
C LEU A 43 0.77 16.46 -11.09
N ASN A 44 0.03 16.03 -12.12
CA ASN A 44 -0.77 16.91 -12.96
C ASN A 44 -2.15 17.26 -12.36
N GLY A 45 -2.41 16.90 -11.11
CA GLY A 45 -3.66 17.15 -10.40
C GLY A 45 -4.79 16.15 -10.70
N VAL A 46 -4.57 15.19 -11.61
CA VAL A 46 -5.57 14.17 -11.93
C VAL A 46 -5.71 13.19 -10.77
N ARG A 47 -6.95 12.77 -10.52
CA ARG A 47 -7.30 11.69 -9.59
C ARG A 47 -7.85 10.53 -10.40
N GLU A 48 -7.21 9.38 -10.24
CA GLU A 48 -7.62 8.15 -10.90
C GLU A 48 -8.12 7.16 -9.87
N LYS A 49 -9.27 6.55 -10.16
CA LYS A 49 -9.84 5.47 -9.36
C LYS A 49 -9.54 4.15 -10.03
N VAL A 50 -8.87 3.25 -9.31
CA VAL A 50 -8.53 1.90 -9.77
C VAL A 50 -9.25 0.88 -8.92
N PHE A 51 -9.74 -0.18 -9.55
CA PHE A 51 -10.31 -1.34 -8.88
C PHE A 51 -9.33 -2.51 -8.96
N ASP A 52 -8.98 -3.06 -7.80
CA ASP A 52 -8.14 -4.26 -7.69
C ASP A 52 -8.76 -5.26 -6.72
N GLU A 53 -9.34 -6.33 -7.26
CA GLU A 53 -9.99 -7.41 -6.49
C GLU A 53 -9.07 -8.07 -5.46
N ASN A 54 -7.76 -7.93 -5.66
CA ASN A 54 -6.71 -8.46 -4.81
C ASN A 54 -6.49 -7.67 -3.51
N LEU A 55 -7.01 -6.44 -3.42
CA LEU A 55 -6.90 -5.56 -2.25
C LEU A 55 -8.17 -5.66 -1.40
N ASP A 56 -8.55 -6.88 -1.07
CA ASP A 56 -9.71 -7.17 -0.26
C ASP A 56 -9.54 -6.70 1.21
N LYS A 57 -10.59 -6.85 2.00
CA LYS A 57 -10.55 -6.51 3.43
C LYS A 57 -9.41 -7.18 4.20
N ALA A 58 -9.06 -8.43 3.87
CA ALA A 58 -7.99 -9.15 4.54
C ALA A 58 -6.63 -8.52 4.25
N PHE A 59 -6.39 -8.09 3.01
CA PHE A 59 -5.20 -7.33 2.66
C PHE A 59 -5.10 -6.02 3.46
N ILE A 60 -6.17 -5.21 3.51
CA ILE A 60 -6.14 -3.90 4.18
C ILE A 60 -5.83 -4.05 5.68
N LEU A 61 -6.51 -4.98 6.35
CA LEU A 61 -6.29 -5.24 7.77
C LEU A 61 -4.87 -5.74 8.03
N GLY A 62 -4.44 -6.77 7.29
CA GLY A 62 -3.10 -7.32 7.43
C GLY A 62 -2.01 -6.27 7.14
N PHE A 63 -2.20 -5.41 6.14
CA PHE A 63 -1.26 -4.33 5.84
C PHE A 63 -1.15 -3.34 7.01
N GLY A 64 -2.27 -2.93 7.61
CA GLY A 64 -2.29 -2.06 8.79
C GLY A 64 -1.58 -2.67 9.99
N GLU A 65 -1.84 -3.95 10.29
CA GLU A 65 -1.18 -4.70 11.37
C GLU A 65 0.33 -4.79 11.15
N GLN A 66 0.76 -5.09 9.93
CA GLN A 66 2.19 -5.17 9.59
C GLN A 66 2.88 -3.80 9.70
N LEU A 67 2.21 -2.72 9.28
CA LEU A 67 2.73 -1.35 9.41
C LEU A 67 2.89 -0.93 10.87
N ALA A 68 1.90 -1.23 11.70
CA ALA A 68 1.95 -0.87 13.10
C ALA A 68 2.98 -1.74 13.85
N SER A 69 3.10 -3.04 13.53
CA SER A 69 4.19 -3.90 14.02
C SER A 69 5.58 -3.38 13.63
N PHE A 70 5.75 -2.88 12.40
CA PHE A 70 7.00 -2.27 11.94
C PHE A 70 7.37 -0.99 12.69
N ARG A 71 6.39 -0.33 13.32
CA ARG A 71 6.57 0.89 14.12
C ARG A 71 6.56 0.61 15.63
N ASP A 72 6.62 -0.66 16.04
CA ASP A 72 6.47 -1.09 17.43
C ASP A 72 5.20 -0.54 18.11
N LEU A 73 4.13 -0.36 17.32
CA LEU A 73 2.79 0.01 17.79
C LEU A 73 1.99 -1.26 17.97
N PHE A 74 1.47 -1.48 19.19
CA PHE A 74 0.65 -2.64 19.53
C PHE A 74 -0.85 -2.30 19.42
N PHE A 75 -1.65 -3.25 18.96
CA PHE A 75 -3.11 -3.18 18.80
C PHE A 75 -3.74 -4.46 19.35
#